data_AF-A0A135THZ6-F1
#
_entry.id   AF-A0A135THZ6-F1
#
_cell.length_a   1.000
_cell.length_b   1.000
_cell.length_c   1.000
_cell.angle_alpha   90.00
_cell.angle_beta   90.00
_cell.angle_gamma   90.00
#
_symmetry.space_group_name_H-M   'P 1'
#
loop_
_entity.id
_entity.type
_entity.pdbx_description
1 polymer ?
#
loop_
_entity_poly.entity_id
_entity_poly.type
_entity_poly.pdbx_seq_one_letter_code
_entity_poly.pdbx_strand_id
1 'polypeptide(L)'
;MAAVSGIQSFKVALVQTSPKALDAEHNFAHASKQIRLAATQGASLAVLPEYHMTGWVPNEPSFALSYEEAQDFQRRYQQLAAEVHINICAGTIVYRAPDEDPNSKPTLLNTSYFIDHYGKLLGAYTKTNLWIPERDHLTSSIAYAHKMQVDEGTPKPHQVFDTPLGPVGILVCWDLAFPEAFRQLVLAGAKIIIMPSYWTLSDMSKEGLEYNAACEKMFVESTLTTRAFENTAAIIYCNAGGPSEQGYFGCSQVALPIVGKVPGSFTDGEDGMRVVDVDMRVVEIAERNYQIRKDLGRVDWHYGYVKGAKL
;
A
#
# COMPACT_ATOMS: atom_id res chain seq x y z
N MET A 1 -13.09 30.28 9.03
CA MET A 1 -12.33 29.06 9.34
C MET A 1 -11.12 29.05 8.43
N ALA A 2 -9.91 29.21 8.97
CA ALA A 2 -8.70 29.18 8.16
C ALA A 2 -8.51 27.76 7.61
N ALA A 3 -8.48 27.60 6.29
CA ALA A 3 -8.10 26.34 5.68
C ALA A 3 -6.68 26.01 6.18
N VAL A 4 -6.51 24.84 6.81
CA VAL A 4 -5.18 24.28 7.06
C VAL A 4 -4.55 24.14 5.68
N SER A 5 -3.62 25.03 5.33
CA SER A 5 -2.94 24.97 4.05
C SER A 5 -2.08 23.72 4.06
N GLY A 6 -2.60 22.64 3.49
CA GLY A 6 -1.86 21.40 3.34
C GLY A 6 -0.55 21.66 2.60
N ILE A 7 0.43 20.77 2.80
CA ILE A 7 1.68 20.79 2.05
C ILE A 7 1.37 20.85 0.55
N GLN A 8 1.96 21.83 -0.13
CA GLN A 8 1.79 22.02 -1.57
C GLN A 8 2.61 21.00 -2.37
N SER A 9 3.76 20.61 -1.85
CA SER A 9 4.64 19.60 -2.47
C SER A 9 5.51 18.92 -1.43
N PHE A 10 5.77 17.63 -1.59
CA PHE A 10 6.72 16.88 -0.77
C PHE A 10 7.49 15.86 -1.61
N LYS A 11 8.54 15.30 -1.03
CA LYS A 11 9.31 14.22 -1.66
C LYS A 11 8.96 12.87 -1.05
N VAL A 12 8.72 11.87 -1.89
CA VAL A 12 8.52 10.49 -1.45
C VAL A 12 9.67 9.61 -1.94
N ALA A 13 10.23 8.81 -1.04
CA ALA A 13 11.16 7.75 -1.37
C ALA A 13 10.40 6.45 -1.61
N LEU A 14 10.48 5.95 -2.84
CA LEU A 14 10.00 4.64 -3.25
C LEU A 14 11.15 3.65 -3.05
N VAL A 15 11.06 2.78 -2.06
CA VAL A 15 12.08 1.77 -1.77
C VAL A 15 11.70 0.47 -2.46
N GLN A 16 12.07 0.34 -3.73
CA GLN A 16 11.83 -0.86 -4.53
C GLN A 16 12.91 -1.89 -4.26
N THR A 17 12.59 -2.99 -3.59
CA THR A 17 13.62 -3.97 -3.21
C THR A 17 13.10 -5.41 -3.28
N SER A 18 14.04 -6.34 -3.43
CA SER A 18 13.77 -7.78 -3.32
C SER A 18 13.97 -8.23 -1.86
N PRO A 19 12.94 -8.76 -1.18
CA PRO A 19 13.13 -9.26 0.17
C PRO A 19 13.96 -10.55 0.17
N LYS A 20 14.91 -10.65 1.11
CA LYS A 20 15.57 -11.91 1.40
C LYS A 20 14.60 -12.80 2.19
N ALA A 21 14.16 -13.90 1.58
CA ALA A 21 13.16 -14.76 2.19
C ALA A 21 13.55 -15.19 3.62
N LEU A 22 12.59 -15.11 4.55
CA LEU A 22 12.70 -15.54 5.95
C LEU A 22 13.78 -14.83 6.80
N ASP A 23 14.36 -13.71 6.34
CA ASP A 23 15.42 -12.99 7.06
C ASP A 23 14.97 -11.56 7.42
N ALA A 24 14.04 -11.47 8.39
CA ALA A 24 13.44 -10.22 8.83
C ALA A 24 14.46 -9.19 9.32
N GLU A 25 15.51 -9.63 10.02
CA GLU A 25 16.59 -8.75 10.49
C GLU A 25 17.39 -8.15 9.34
N HIS A 26 17.79 -8.98 8.35
CA HIS A 26 18.46 -8.48 7.16
C HIS A 26 17.59 -7.47 6.40
N ASN A 27 16.32 -7.81 6.19
CA ASN A 27 15.38 -6.98 5.44
C ASN A 27 15.09 -5.65 6.16
N PHE A 28 14.91 -5.68 7.49
CA PHE A 28 14.78 -4.46 8.29
C PHE A 28 16.04 -3.60 8.21
N ALA A 29 17.24 -4.19 8.31
CA ALA A 29 18.50 -3.46 8.21
C ALA A 29 18.68 -2.81 6.82
N HIS A 30 18.33 -3.55 5.76
CA HIS A 30 18.32 -3.02 4.40
C HIS A 30 17.35 -1.85 4.26
N ALA A 31 16.08 -2.04 4.63
CA ALA A 31 15.06 -1.00 4.59
C ALA A 31 15.47 0.24 5.39
N SER A 32 16.02 0.05 6.59
CA SER A 32 16.51 1.12 7.46
C SER A 32 17.61 1.93 6.79
N LYS A 33 18.56 1.28 6.11
CA LYS A 33 19.61 1.96 5.35
C LYS A 33 19.03 2.83 4.23
N GLN A 34 18.05 2.32 3.49
CA GLN A 34 17.39 3.08 2.42
C GLN A 34 16.60 4.27 2.96
N ILE A 35 15.87 4.09 4.07
CA ILE A 35 15.12 5.16 4.73
C ILE A 35 16.05 6.27 5.25
N ARG A 36 17.19 5.91 5.83
CA ARG A 36 18.23 6.88 6.24
C ARG A 36 18.74 7.68 5.05
N LEU A 37 19.04 7.01 3.94
CA LEU A 37 19.46 7.67 2.70
C LEU A 37 18.36 8.56 2.11
N ALA A 38 17.10 8.14 2.19
CA ALA A 38 15.96 8.95 1.76
C ALA A 38 15.85 10.24 2.57
N ALA A 39 16.04 10.16 3.89
CA ALA A 39 16.05 11.33 4.77
C ALA A 39 17.16 12.31 4.41
N THR A 40 18.38 11.84 4.09
CA THR A 40 19.47 12.75 3.65
C THR A 40 19.22 13.39 2.29
N GLN A 41 18.34 12.80 1.47
CA GLN A 41 17.88 13.36 0.19
C GLN A 41 16.64 14.27 0.34
N GLY A 42 16.18 14.51 1.58
CA GLY A 42 15.06 15.39 1.90
C GLY A 42 13.69 14.78 1.62
N ALA A 43 13.59 13.44 1.57
CA ALA A 43 12.29 12.78 1.50
C ALA A 43 11.47 13.05 2.77
N SER A 44 10.18 13.32 2.60
CA SER A 44 9.22 13.51 3.70
C SER A 44 8.47 12.21 4.03
N LEU A 45 8.46 11.25 3.10
CA LEU A 45 7.83 9.94 3.24
C LEU A 45 8.73 8.87 2.63
N ALA A 46 8.91 7.74 3.30
CA ALA A 46 9.44 6.53 2.70
C ALA A 46 8.34 5.46 2.63
N VAL A 47 8.23 4.77 1.50
CA VAL A 47 7.27 3.68 1.29
C VAL A 47 8.05 2.43 0.91
N LEU A 48 7.73 1.33 1.59
CA LEU A 48 8.30 -0.01 1.35
C LEU A 48 7.28 -0.93 0.64
N PRO A 49 7.75 -2.03 0.04
CA PRO A 49 6.89 -3.01 -0.64
C PRO A 49 6.07 -3.87 0.34
N GLU A 50 5.07 -4.58 -0.19
CA GLU A 50 4.43 -5.68 0.54
C GLU A 50 5.41 -6.85 0.70
N TYR A 51 5.27 -7.62 1.79
CA TYR A 51 6.11 -8.76 2.13
C TYR A 51 7.60 -8.43 2.26
N HIS A 52 7.98 -7.15 2.38
CA HIS A 52 9.39 -6.76 2.43
C HIS A 52 10.11 -7.39 3.63
N MET A 53 9.38 -7.75 4.69
CA MET A 53 9.97 -8.32 5.91
C MET A 53 10.39 -9.79 5.76
N THR A 54 9.60 -10.63 5.09
CA THR A 54 9.85 -12.09 5.05
C THR A 54 9.83 -12.70 3.64
N GLY A 55 9.46 -11.93 2.62
CA GLY A 55 9.20 -12.42 1.26
C GLY A 55 7.94 -13.28 1.18
N TRP A 56 7.46 -13.58 -0.03
CA TRP A 56 6.30 -14.44 -0.23
C TRP A 56 6.71 -15.92 -0.32
N VAL A 57 6.71 -16.62 0.82
CA VAL A 57 7.08 -18.05 0.93
C VAL A 57 6.08 -18.81 1.83
N PRO A 58 4.79 -18.83 1.49
CA PRO A 58 3.70 -19.16 2.42
C PRO A 58 3.65 -20.62 2.91
N ASN A 59 4.44 -21.51 2.31
CA ASN A 59 4.57 -22.91 2.71
C ASN A 59 5.68 -23.13 3.77
N GLU A 60 6.52 -22.13 4.01
CA GLU A 60 7.56 -22.20 5.02
C GLU A 60 6.98 -21.94 6.42
N PRO A 61 7.25 -22.79 7.44
CA PRO A 61 6.68 -22.62 8.78
C PRO A 61 6.96 -21.27 9.44
N SER A 62 8.10 -20.64 9.10
CA SER A 62 8.57 -19.35 9.59
C SER A 62 8.21 -18.17 8.68
N PHE A 63 7.37 -18.36 7.66
CA PHE A 63 6.92 -17.30 6.76
C PHE A 63 6.29 -16.11 7.49
N ALA A 64 5.44 -16.41 8.48
CA ALA A 64 4.79 -15.42 9.33
C ALA A 64 5.51 -15.29 10.66
N LEU A 65 5.75 -14.05 11.07
CA LEU A 65 6.27 -13.73 12.39
C LEU A 65 5.25 -14.06 13.49
N SER A 66 5.72 -14.22 14.72
CA SER A 66 4.85 -14.09 15.89
C SER A 66 4.30 -12.67 15.99
N TYR A 67 3.22 -12.51 16.76
CA TYR A 67 2.65 -11.20 17.03
C TYR A 67 3.66 -10.28 17.73
N GLU A 68 4.44 -10.83 18.66
CA GLU A 68 5.46 -10.11 19.44
C GLU A 68 6.61 -9.61 18.55
N GLU A 69 7.11 -10.45 17.65
CA GLU A 69 8.14 -10.06 16.68
C GLU A 69 7.64 -8.97 15.73
N ALA A 70 6.41 -9.10 15.23
CA ALA A 70 5.82 -8.08 14.37
C ALA A 70 5.65 -6.74 15.09
N GLN A 71 5.22 -6.75 16.35
CA GLN A 71 5.15 -5.57 17.21
C GLN A 71 6.53 -4.98 17.49
N ASP A 72 7.58 -5.81 17.57
CA ASP A 72 8.95 -5.34 17.72
C ASP A 72 9.44 -4.59 16.49
N PHE A 73 9.28 -5.16 15.29
CA PHE A 73 9.63 -4.46 14.05
C PHE A 73 8.82 -3.19 13.84
N GLN A 74 7.53 -3.18 14.20
CA GLN A 74 6.72 -1.96 14.19
C GLN A 74 7.36 -0.87 15.08
N ARG A 75 7.71 -1.19 16.33
CA ARG A 75 8.38 -0.24 17.24
C ARG A 75 9.72 0.24 16.72
N ARG A 76 10.50 -0.64 16.06
CA ARG A 76 11.78 -0.27 15.45
C ARG A 76 11.61 0.70 14.29
N TYR A 77 10.56 0.56 13.48
CA TYR A 77 10.20 1.59 12.48
C TYR A 77 9.74 2.90 13.12
N GLN A 78 9.02 2.86 14.24
CA GLN A 78 8.66 4.06 15.01
C GLN A 78 9.89 4.80 15.51
N GLN A 79 10.87 4.08 16.08
CA GLN A 79 12.14 4.65 16.50
C GLN A 79 12.91 5.24 15.31
N LEU A 80 13.01 4.51 14.19
CA LEU A 80 13.69 4.98 12.98
C LEU A 80 13.04 6.26 12.43
N ALA A 81 11.72 6.31 12.33
CA ALA A 81 10.99 7.48 11.83
C ALA A 81 11.29 8.73 12.66
N ALA A 82 11.28 8.60 13.99
CA ALA A 82 11.63 9.67 14.92
C ALA A 82 13.11 10.07 14.82
N GLU A 83 14.01 9.10 14.67
CA GLU A 83 15.46 9.32 14.60
C GLU A 83 15.87 10.14 13.37
N VAL A 84 15.28 9.85 12.20
CA VAL A 84 15.63 10.54 10.95
C VAL A 84 14.59 11.57 10.50
N HIS A 85 13.57 11.81 11.32
CA HIS A 85 12.47 12.76 11.07
C HIS A 85 11.80 12.60 9.69
N ILE A 86 11.40 11.37 9.35
CA ILE A 86 10.67 11.04 8.11
C ILE A 86 9.40 10.24 8.44
N ASN A 87 8.32 10.46 7.68
CA ASN A 87 7.15 9.57 7.76
C ASN A 87 7.48 8.24 7.06
N ILE A 88 6.95 7.12 7.54
CA ILE A 88 7.20 5.78 6.99
C ILE A 88 5.87 5.06 6.77
N CYS A 89 5.63 4.59 5.55
CA CYS A 89 4.69 3.51 5.28
C CYS A 89 5.49 2.22 5.21
N ALA A 90 5.42 1.43 6.29
CA ALA A 90 6.35 0.33 6.58
C ALA A 90 6.02 -0.96 5.81
N GLY A 91 5.72 -0.83 4.51
CA GLY A 91 5.46 -1.97 3.65
C GLY A 91 4.33 -2.82 4.19
N THR A 92 4.53 -4.13 4.27
CA THR A 92 3.69 -4.99 5.12
C THR A 92 4.49 -5.98 5.94
N ILE A 93 3.91 -6.38 7.07
CA ILE A 93 4.41 -7.44 7.95
C ILE A 93 3.35 -8.53 8.02
N VAL A 94 3.77 -9.77 7.76
CA VAL A 94 2.92 -10.96 7.92
C VAL A 94 3.16 -11.56 9.30
N TYR A 95 2.09 -11.73 10.07
CA TYR A 95 2.17 -12.28 11.42
C TYR A 95 0.95 -13.11 11.79
N ARG A 96 1.13 -13.99 12.79
CA ARG A 96 0.05 -14.78 13.40
C ARG A 96 -0.77 -13.90 14.33
N ALA A 97 -2.09 -13.94 14.20
CA ALA A 97 -2.97 -13.18 15.08
C ALA A 97 -2.78 -13.63 16.55
N PRO A 98 -2.99 -12.72 17.52
CA PRO A 98 -2.98 -13.10 18.93
C PRO A 98 -4.17 -14.04 19.26
N ASP A 99 -4.01 -14.83 20.32
CA ASP A 99 -5.08 -15.64 20.94
C ASP A 99 -5.72 -16.69 20.03
N GLU A 100 -4.90 -17.47 19.31
CA GLU A 100 -5.36 -18.58 18.47
C GLU A 100 -5.62 -19.87 19.28
N ASP A 101 -6.67 -20.61 18.90
CA ASP A 101 -6.84 -22.01 19.31
C ASP A 101 -5.70 -22.83 18.71
N PRO A 102 -4.85 -23.49 19.52
CA PRO A 102 -3.72 -24.29 19.05
C PRO A 102 -4.12 -25.45 18.12
N ASN A 103 -5.39 -25.86 18.12
CA ASN A 103 -5.91 -26.94 17.28
C ASN A 103 -6.49 -26.44 15.96
N SER A 104 -6.54 -25.13 15.74
CA SER A 104 -7.06 -24.51 14.52
C SER A 104 -5.94 -24.12 13.57
N LYS A 105 -6.28 -23.93 12.28
CA LYS A 105 -5.34 -23.36 11.32
C LYS A 105 -4.95 -21.94 11.75
N PRO A 106 -3.66 -21.57 11.71
CA PRO A 106 -3.22 -20.25 12.12
C PRO A 106 -3.84 -19.16 11.25
N THR A 107 -4.17 -18.05 11.89
CA THR A 107 -4.74 -16.83 11.30
C THR A 107 -3.61 -15.87 10.97
N LEU A 108 -3.15 -15.91 9.73
CA LEU A 108 -2.07 -15.04 9.27
C LEU A 108 -2.64 -13.74 8.74
N LEU A 109 -2.20 -12.61 9.28
CA LEU A 109 -2.59 -11.27 8.86
C LEU A 109 -1.44 -10.61 8.11
N ASN A 110 -1.77 -9.84 7.08
CA ASN A 110 -0.82 -9.06 6.29
C ASN A 110 -1.16 -7.58 6.48
N THR A 111 -0.36 -6.86 7.27
CA THR A 111 -0.70 -5.52 7.75
C THR A 111 0.38 -4.50 7.39
N SER A 112 -0.07 -3.35 6.87
CA SER A 112 0.74 -2.16 6.66
C SER A 112 0.51 -1.13 7.78
N TYR A 113 1.51 -0.31 8.05
CA TYR A 113 1.48 0.72 9.09
C TYR A 113 1.93 2.07 8.52
N PHE A 114 1.26 3.15 8.94
CA PHE A 114 1.74 4.51 8.73
C PHE A 114 2.25 5.10 10.04
N ILE A 115 3.51 5.51 10.02
CA ILE A 115 4.23 6.07 11.15
C ILE A 115 4.66 7.49 10.77
N ASP A 116 4.38 8.46 11.62
CA ASP A 116 4.80 9.84 11.38
C ASP A 116 6.28 10.08 11.73
N HIS A 117 6.78 11.26 11.36
CA HIS A 117 8.16 11.70 11.61
C HIS A 117 8.50 11.98 13.10
N TYR A 118 7.55 11.78 14.02
CA TYR A 118 7.79 11.74 15.47
C TYR A 118 7.76 10.30 16.02
N GLY A 119 7.60 9.30 15.16
CA GLY A 119 7.49 7.90 15.53
C GLY A 119 6.10 7.49 16.03
N LYS A 120 5.07 8.31 15.85
CA LYS A 120 3.71 7.95 16.23
C LYS A 120 3.06 7.10 15.15
N LEU A 121 2.47 5.97 15.55
CA LEU A 121 1.60 5.18 14.69
C LEU A 121 0.29 5.95 14.45
N LEU A 122 0.03 6.37 13.22
CA LEU A 122 -1.18 7.13 12.85
C LEU A 122 -2.29 6.24 12.28
N GLY A 123 -1.92 5.12 11.67
CA GLY A 123 -2.88 4.21 11.07
C GLY A 123 -2.26 2.87 10.72
N ALA A 124 -3.13 1.87 10.56
CA ALA A 124 -2.78 0.53 10.11
C ALA A 124 -3.85 0.03 9.13
N TYR A 125 -3.44 -0.80 8.19
CA TYR A 125 -4.35 -1.45 7.26
C TYR A 125 -3.96 -2.91 7.09
N THR A 126 -4.88 -3.80 7.46
CA THR A 126 -4.76 -5.25 7.19
C THR A 126 -5.43 -5.57 5.86
N LYS A 127 -4.72 -6.28 4.99
CA LYS A 127 -5.16 -6.56 3.62
C LYS A 127 -6.56 -7.17 3.60
N THR A 128 -7.44 -6.57 2.80
CA THR A 128 -8.84 -6.96 2.70
C THR A 128 -9.05 -7.86 1.48
N ASN A 129 -8.62 -7.41 0.30
CA ASN A 129 -8.72 -8.21 -0.91
C ASN A 129 -7.48 -9.09 -1.06
N LEU A 130 -7.59 -10.35 -0.65
CA LEU A 130 -6.53 -11.34 -0.83
C LEU A 130 -6.41 -11.75 -2.30
N TRP A 131 -5.17 -11.74 -2.80
CA TRP A 131 -4.80 -12.34 -4.08
C TRP A 131 -5.13 -13.84 -4.05
N ILE A 132 -5.42 -14.44 -5.22
CA ILE A 132 -5.96 -15.81 -5.26
C ILE A 132 -5.08 -16.82 -4.50
N PRO A 133 -3.76 -16.91 -4.73
CA PRO A 133 -2.86 -17.79 -3.98
C PRO A 133 -2.76 -17.46 -2.49
N GLU A 134 -3.08 -16.22 -2.07
CA GLU A 134 -3.03 -15.85 -0.65
C GLU A 134 -4.19 -16.42 0.16
N ARG A 135 -5.32 -16.73 -0.48
CA ARG A 135 -6.57 -17.12 0.20
C ARG A 135 -6.44 -18.43 0.98
N ASP A 136 -5.50 -19.28 0.58
CA ASP A 136 -5.20 -20.54 1.26
C ASP A 136 -4.24 -20.36 2.44
N HIS A 137 -3.69 -19.17 2.68
CA HIS A 137 -2.67 -18.95 3.71
C HIS A 137 -2.99 -17.79 4.63
N LEU A 138 -3.52 -16.70 4.10
CA LEU A 138 -3.82 -15.47 4.82
C LEU A 138 -5.30 -15.36 5.16
N THR A 139 -5.58 -14.56 6.19
CA THR A 139 -6.94 -14.17 6.59
C THR A 139 -7.15 -12.70 6.28
N SER A 140 -8.21 -12.39 5.52
CA SER A 140 -8.58 -11.00 5.25
C SER A 140 -9.02 -10.29 6.53
N SER A 141 -8.89 -8.96 6.56
CA SER A 141 -9.39 -8.13 7.65
C SER A 141 -10.86 -8.41 8.01
N ILE A 142 -11.71 -8.62 7.01
CA ILE A 142 -13.14 -8.92 7.19
C ILE A 142 -13.36 -10.31 7.79
N ALA A 143 -12.69 -11.34 7.25
CA ALA A 143 -12.79 -12.68 7.80
C ALA A 143 -12.28 -12.73 9.25
N TYR A 144 -11.22 -11.98 9.56
CA TYR A 144 -10.71 -11.84 10.92
C TYR A 144 -11.71 -11.15 11.86
N ALA A 145 -12.31 -10.04 11.43
CA ALA A 145 -13.33 -9.32 12.22
C ALA A 145 -14.54 -10.22 12.56
N HIS A 146 -15.03 -11.00 11.59
CA HIS A 146 -16.09 -11.98 11.82
C HIS A 146 -15.66 -13.07 12.82
N LYS A 147 -14.43 -13.61 12.68
CA LYS A 147 -13.89 -14.61 13.62
C LYS A 147 -13.83 -14.07 15.05
N MET A 148 -13.48 -12.79 15.21
CA MET A 148 -13.40 -12.11 16.51
C MET A 148 -14.76 -11.61 17.02
N GLN A 149 -15.88 -11.94 16.34
CA GLN A 149 -17.24 -11.52 16.71
C GLN A 149 -17.39 -10.00 16.88
N VAL A 150 -16.58 -9.21 16.16
CA VAL A 150 -16.66 -7.73 16.15
C VAL A 150 -17.73 -7.26 15.16
N ASP A 151 -18.83 -8.02 15.05
CA ASP A 151 -19.82 -7.90 13.97
C ASP A 151 -20.87 -6.78 14.21
N GLU A 152 -20.94 -6.20 15.40
CA GLU A 152 -21.75 -4.99 15.64
C GLU A 152 -20.90 -3.73 15.45
N GLY A 153 -21.05 -3.08 14.29
CA GLY A 153 -20.39 -1.80 13.98
C GLY A 153 -19.01 -1.91 13.34
N THR A 154 -18.78 -2.97 12.55
CA THR A 154 -17.49 -3.32 11.91
C THR A 154 -16.72 -2.09 11.44
N PRO A 155 -15.48 -1.87 11.88
CA PRO A 155 -14.63 -0.81 11.34
C PRO A 155 -14.57 -0.97 9.82
N LYS A 156 -14.87 0.09 9.07
CA LYS A 156 -14.68 0.08 7.62
C LYS A 156 -13.22 -0.29 7.37
N PRO A 157 -12.92 -1.33 6.57
CA PRO A 157 -11.55 -1.82 6.40
C PRO A 157 -10.62 -0.75 5.82
N HIS A 158 -11.18 0.14 4.99
CA HIS A 158 -10.48 1.24 4.36
C HIS A 158 -10.67 2.51 5.18
N GLN A 159 -9.68 2.82 6.03
CA GLN A 159 -9.68 3.99 6.90
C GLN A 159 -8.79 5.10 6.34
N VAL A 160 -9.17 6.35 6.64
CA VAL A 160 -8.39 7.55 6.34
C VAL A 160 -7.91 8.14 7.65
N PHE A 161 -6.64 8.52 7.69
CA PHE A 161 -6.04 9.17 8.84
C PHE A 161 -5.33 10.46 8.41
N ASP A 162 -5.41 11.47 9.27
CA ASP A 162 -4.74 12.75 9.02
C ASP A 162 -3.24 12.62 9.23
N THR A 163 -2.47 13.12 8.26
CA THR A 163 -1.01 13.17 8.34
C THR A 163 -0.51 14.58 8.05
N PRO A 164 0.75 14.90 8.36
CA PRO A 164 1.37 16.16 7.95
C PRO A 164 1.37 16.41 6.44
N LEU A 165 1.24 15.35 5.62
CA LEU A 165 1.18 15.42 4.15
C LEU A 165 -0.24 15.63 3.61
N GLY A 166 -1.26 15.51 4.48
CA GLY A 166 -2.68 15.47 4.13
C GLY A 166 -3.35 14.16 4.55
N PRO A 167 -4.66 14.00 4.28
CA PRO A 167 -5.41 12.79 4.62
C PRO A 167 -4.95 11.62 3.73
N VAL A 168 -4.50 10.54 4.38
CA VAL A 168 -3.91 9.34 3.75
C VAL A 168 -4.80 8.14 3.99
N GLY A 169 -4.95 7.31 2.96
CA GLY A 169 -5.41 5.92 3.09
C GLY A 169 -4.35 4.94 2.62
N ILE A 170 -4.41 3.69 3.10
CA ILE A 170 -3.55 2.60 2.64
C ILE A 170 -4.41 1.52 1.99
N LEU A 171 -3.93 1.01 0.87
CA LEU A 171 -4.39 -0.21 0.21
C LEU A 171 -3.18 -1.12 -0.02
N VAL A 172 -3.37 -2.41 -0.25
CA VAL A 172 -2.25 -3.35 -0.45
C VAL A 172 -2.46 -4.16 -1.72
N CYS A 173 -1.49 -4.07 -2.64
CA CYS A 173 -1.36 -4.88 -3.85
C CYS A 173 -2.68 -5.13 -4.59
N TRP A 174 -3.28 -6.31 -4.43
CA TRP A 174 -4.48 -6.75 -5.14
C TRP A 174 -5.70 -5.83 -4.94
N ASP A 175 -5.71 -5.02 -3.88
CA ASP A 175 -6.69 -3.92 -3.75
C ASP A 175 -6.73 -2.99 -4.98
N LEU A 176 -5.64 -2.89 -5.75
CA LEU A 176 -5.54 -2.11 -7.00
C LEU A 176 -6.64 -2.48 -8.01
N ALA A 177 -7.01 -3.77 -8.05
CA ALA A 177 -8.01 -4.29 -8.98
C ALA A 177 -9.43 -3.82 -8.67
N PHE A 178 -9.69 -3.23 -7.49
CA PHE A 178 -11.03 -2.90 -7.00
C PHE A 178 -11.21 -1.37 -6.88
N PRO A 179 -11.84 -0.70 -7.87
CA PRO A 179 -12.12 0.74 -7.81
C PRO A 179 -12.86 1.15 -6.53
N GLU A 180 -13.68 0.25 -5.97
CA GLU A 180 -14.48 0.48 -4.78
C GLU A 180 -13.63 0.76 -3.55
N ALA A 181 -12.45 0.14 -3.43
CA ALA A 181 -11.53 0.36 -2.31
C ALA A 181 -11.01 1.81 -2.32
N PHE A 182 -10.62 2.31 -3.50
CA PHE A 182 -10.21 3.71 -3.68
C PHE A 182 -11.38 4.66 -3.45
N ARG A 183 -12.56 4.29 -3.95
CA ARG A 183 -13.77 5.11 -3.81
C ARG A 183 -14.16 5.28 -2.35
N GLN A 184 -14.07 4.22 -1.53
CA GLN A 184 -14.31 4.30 -0.10
C GLN A 184 -13.33 5.26 0.60
N LEU A 185 -12.03 5.18 0.28
CA LEU A 185 -11.02 6.08 0.85
C LEU A 185 -11.25 7.55 0.45
N VAL A 186 -11.55 7.81 -0.82
CA VAL A 186 -11.75 9.19 -1.30
C VAL A 186 -13.05 9.80 -0.79
N LEU A 187 -14.13 9.01 -0.68
CA LEU A 187 -15.37 9.43 0.00
C LEU A 187 -15.13 9.72 1.49
N ALA A 188 -14.20 9.00 2.12
CA ALA A 188 -13.75 9.28 3.49
C ALA A 188 -12.71 10.42 3.57
N GLY A 189 -12.39 11.09 2.46
CA GLY A 189 -11.56 12.29 2.42
C GLY A 189 -10.10 12.10 2.02
N ALA A 190 -9.65 10.87 1.69
CA ALA A 190 -8.26 10.62 1.30
C ALA A 190 -7.85 11.47 0.09
N LYS A 191 -6.70 12.14 0.20
CA LYS A 191 -6.04 12.84 -0.92
C LYS A 191 -4.83 12.08 -1.44
N ILE A 192 -4.26 11.23 -0.61
CA ILE A 192 -3.12 10.37 -0.90
C ILE A 192 -3.52 8.93 -0.58
N ILE A 193 -3.26 8.01 -1.50
CA ILE A 193 -3.45 6.58 -1.29
C ILE A 193 -2.10 5.89 -1.51
N ILE A 194 -1.61 5.20 -0.48
CA ILE A 194 -0.33 4.50 -0.50
C ILE A 194 -0.58 3.02 -0.70
N MET A 195 0.21 2.39 -1.56
CA MET A 195 0.06 0.99 -1.97
C MET A 195 1.38 0.21 -1.91
N PRO A 196 1.75 -0.31 -0.72
CA PRO A 196 2.73 -1.38 -0.63
C PRO A 196 2.24 -2.58 -1.43
N SER A 197 3.10 -3.13 -2.29
CA SER A 197 2.74 -4.21 -3.20
C SER A 197 3.86 -5.22 -3.40
N TYR A 198 3.47 -6.44 -3.69
CA TYR A 198 4.33 -7.52 -4.17
C TYR A 198 3.60 -8.16 -5.35
N TRP A 199 3.89 -7.65 -6.55
CA TRP A 199 3.29 -8.10 -7.80
C TRP A 199 4.41 -8.54 -8.74
N THR A 200 4.28 -9.75 -9.30
CA THR A 200 5.28 -10.34 -10.19
C THR A 200 4.67 -10.67 -11.55
N LEU A 201 5.49 -11.04 -12.52
CA LEU A 201 5.04 -11.48 -13.85
C LEU A 201 4.60 -12.96 -13.88
N SER A 202 4.58 -13.64 -12.72
CA SER A 202 4.37 -15.10 -12.64
C SER A 202 2.91 -15.51 -12.45
N ASP A 203 2.00 -14.55 -12.26
CA ASP A 203 0.60 -14.78 -11.91
C ASP A 203 -0.29 -15.17 -13.12
N MET A 204 0.14 -14.84 -14.34
CA MET A 204 -0.64 -15.11 -15.55
C MET A 204 -0.45 -16.53 -16.09
N SER A 205 -1.55 -17.12 -16.58
CA SER A 205 -1.51 -18.42 -17.26
C SER A 205 -0.68 -18.38 -18.55
N LYS A 206 -0.15 -19.54 -18.97
CA LYS A 206 0.59 -19.65 -20.25
C LYS A 206 -0.23 -19.15 -21.44
N GLU A 207 -1.50 -19.53 -21.51
CA GLU A 207 -2.44 -19.11 -22.55
C GLU A 207 -2.64 -17.59 -22.55
N GLY A 208 -2.73 -16.96 -21.38
CA GLY A 208 -2.81 -15.50 -21.26
C GLY A 208 -1.53 -14.80 -21.72
N LEU A 209 -0.36 -15.36 -21.38
CA LEU A 209 0.93 -14.82 -21.79
C LEU A 209 1.16 -14.88 -23.31
N GLU A 210 0.50 -15.80 -24.03
CA GLU A 210 0.53 -15.84 -25.51
C GLU A 210 -0.11 -14.58 -26.14
N TYR A 211 -1.11 -13.98 -25.50
CA TYR A 211 -1.69 -12.72 -25.94
C TYR A 211 -0.79 -11.52 -25.63
N ASN A 212 -0.26 -11.47 -24.40
CA ASN A 212 0.61 -10.38 -23.96
C ASN A 212 1.46 -10.80 -22.76
N ALA A 213 2.74 -11.08 -22.99
CA ALA A 213 3.69 -11.44 -21.93
C ALA A 213 3.93 -10.34 -20.88
N ALA A 214 3.57 -9.08 -21.18
CA ALA A 214 3.70 -7.95 -20.28
C ALA A 214 2.35 -7.50 -19.67
N CYS A 215 1.31 -8.34 -19.71
CA CYS A 215 -0.03 -7.98 -19.27
C CYS A 215 -0.11 -7.53 -17.81
N GLU A 216 0.64 -8.16 -16.90
CA GLU A 216 0.68 -7.80 -15.48
C GLU A 216 1.22 -6.38 -15.28
N LYS A 217 2.38 -6.09 -15.89
CA LYS A 217 2.96 -4.74 -15.86
C LYS A 217 2.03 -3.71 -16.49
N MET A 218 1.44 -4.03 -17.65
CA MET A 218 0.48 -3.16 -18.33
C MET A 218 -0.75 -2.89 -17.45
N PHE A 219 -1.27 -3.91 -16.78
CA PHE A 219 -2.39 -3.79 -15.86
C PHE A 219 -2.05 -2.81 -14.73
N VAL A 220 -0.90 -2.99 -14.07
CA VAL A 220 -0.48 -2.12 -12.96
C VAL A 220 -0.30 -0.68 -13.42
N GLU A 221 0.48 -0.44 -14.49
CA GLU A 221 0.74 0.94 -14.96
C GLU A 221 -0.53 1.66 -15.43
N SER A 222 -1.41 0.94 -16.13
CA SER A 222 -2.69 1.50 -16.61
C SER A 222 -3.63 1.79 -15.45
N THR A 223 -3.72 0.87 -14.50
CA THR A 223 -4.66 0.98 -13.38
C THR A 223 -4.23 2.08 -12.43
N LEU A 224 -2.94 2.19 -12.07
CA LEU A 224 -2.46 3.27 -11.19
C LEU A 224 -2.78 4.66 -11.74
N THR A 225 -2.56 4.87 -13.04
CA THR A 225 -2.93 6.12 -13.72
C THR A 225 -4.44 6.33 -13.67
N THR A 226 -5.22 5.28 -13.97
CA THR A 226 -6.69 5.35 -13.92
C THR A 226 -7.20 5.69 -12.51
N ARG A 227 -6.66 5.07 -11.47
CA ARG A 227 -7.04 5.31 -10.06
C ARG A 227 -6.75 6.75 -9.65
N ALA A 228 -5.63 7.32 -10.08
CA ALA A 228 -5.31 8.73 -9.81
C ALA A 228 -6.33 9.68 -10.46
N PHE A 229 -6.71 9.42 -11.72
CA PHE A 229 -7.66 10.24 -12.47
C PHE A 229 -9.09 10.12 -11.93
N GLU A 230 -9.62 8.90 -11.79
CA GLU A 230 -11.03 8.68 -11.43
C GLU A 230 -11.35 9.03 -9.97
N ASN A 231 -10.34 9.28 -9.14
CA ASN A 231 -10.48 9.65 -7.74
C ASN A 231 -9.88 11.03 -7.41
N THR A 232 -9.31 11.73 -8.40
CA THR A 232 -8.56 12.98 -8.21
C THR A 232 -7.64 12.90 -6.99
N ALA A 233 -6.79 11.87 -6.93
CA ALA A 233 -5.96 11.55 -5.76
C ALA A 233 -4.53 11.22 -6.17
N ALA A 234 -3.56 11.48 -5.28
CA ALA A 234 -2.20 11.00 -5.46
C ALA A 234 -2.14 9.51 -5.10
N ILE A 235 -1.66 8.68 -6.02
CA ILE A 235 -1.43 7.25 -5.80
C ILE A 235 0.07 7.02 -5.68
N ILE A 236 0.52 6.49 -4.54
CA ILE A 236 1.93 6.17 -4.27
C ILE A 236 2.05 4.66 -4.19
N TYR A 237 2.58 4.05 -5.24
CA TYR A 237 2.70 2.60 -5.37
C TYR A 237 4.16 2.19 -5.20
N CYS A 238 4.42 1.27 -4.29
CA CYS A 238 5.76 0.73 -4.08
C CYS A 238 5.71 -0.79 -4.14
N ASN A 239 6.37 -1.36 -5.15
CA ASN A 239 6.39 -2.77 -5.45
C ASN A 239 7.74 -3.40 -5.13
N ALA A 240 7.75 -4.72 -4.96
CA ALA A 240 8.99 -5.47 -4.93
C ALA A 240 9.74 -5.36 -6.27
N GLY A 241 11.04 -5.12 -6.19
CA GLY A 241 11.97 -5.15 -7.32
C GLY A 241 12.82 -6.40 -7.28
N GLY A 242 13.68 -6.58 -8.28
CA GLY A 242 14.60 -7.69 -8.39
C GLY A 242 14.84 -8.13 -9.84
N PRO A 243 15.60 -9.22 -10.02
CA PRO A 243 15.88 -9.77 -11.34
C PRO A 243 14.59 -10.22 -12.06
N SER A 244 14.47 -9.85 -13.34
CA SER A 244 13.28 -10.17 -14.14
C SER A 244 13.08 -11.68 -14.36
N GLU A 245 14.16 -12.45 -14.31
CA GLU A 245 14.17 -13.91 -14.41
C GLU A 245 13.46 -14.58 -13.22
N GLN A 246 13.36 -13.87 -12.10
CA GLN A 246 12.60 -14.29 -10.91
C GLN A 246 11.18 -13.73 -10.91
N GLY A 247 10.75 -13.10 -12.01
CA GLY A 247 9.41 -12.54 -12.18
C GLY A 247 9.24 -11.11 -11.69
N TYR A 248 10.27 -10.46 -11.13
CA TYR A 248 10.15 -9.08 -10.67
C TYR A 248 10.10 -8.10 -11.83
N PHE A 249 9.16 -7.15 -11.76
CA PHE A 249 9.08 -6.04 -12.72
C PHE A 249 9.09 -4.66 -12.07
N GLY A 250 9.00 -4.59 -10.73
CA GLY A 250 9.04 -3.35 -9.98
C GLY A 250 7.97 -2.35 -10.42
N CYS A 251 8.40 -1.28 -11.08
CA CYS A 251 7.56 -0.17 -11.52
C CYS A 251 6.88 0.58 -10.36
N SER A 252 7.58 0.65 -9.21
CA SER A 252 7.22 1.55 -8.12
C SER A 252 7.12 2.98 -8.64
N GLN A 253 6.00 3.65 -8.38
CA GLN A 253 5.73 4.95 -8.98
C GLN A 253 4.78 5.81 -8.15
N VAL A 254 4.86 7.11 -8.40
CA VAL A 254 3.80 8.04 -8.05
C VAL A 254 2.96 8.31 -9.29
N ALA A 255 1.63 8.22 -9.16
CA ALA A 255 0.69 8.68 -10.16
C ALA A 255 -0.15 9.84 -9.61
N LEU A 256 -0.25 10.92 -10.37
CA LEU A 256 -1.07 12.09 -10.05
C LEU A 256 -2.17 12.26 -11.10
N PRO A 257 -3.34 12.84 -10.74
CA PRO A 257 -4.32 13.23 -11.75
C PRO A 257 -3.68 14.26 -12.70
N ILE A 258 -4.18 14.41 -13.94
CA ILE A 258 -3.62 15.29 -14.99
C ILE A 258 -2.24 14.84 -15.52
N VAL A 259 -1.33 14.38 -14.65
CA VAL A 259 0.06 14.05 -15.00
C VAL A 259 0.23 12.57 -15.36
N GLY A 260 -0.50 11.67 -14.69
CA GLY A 260 -0.22 10.23 -14.73
C GLY A 260 1.05 9.90 -13.94
N LYS A 261 1.87 8.99 -14.45
CA LYS A 261 3.15 8.61 -13.83
C LYS A 261 4.09 9.82 -13.72
N VAL A 262 4.53 10.12 -12.51
CA VAL A 262 5.43 11.25 -12.22
C VAL A 262 6.86 10.90 -12.66
N PRO A 263 7.56 11.82 -13.38
CA PRO A 263 8.95 11.64 -13.77
C PRO A 263 9.87 11.33 -12.58
N GLY A 264 10.86 10.46 -12.77
CA GLY A 264 11.75 9.98 -11.71
C GLY A 264 11.27 8.72 -10.98
N SER A 265 10.02 8.30 -11.19
CA SER A 265 9.53 6.98 -10.76
C SER A 265 10.30 5.82 -11.43
N PHE A 266 10.18 4.61 -10.88
CA PHE A 266 10.71 3.42 -11.53
C PHE A 266 9.92 3.08 -12.81
N THR A 267 10.60 2.44 -13.75
CA THR A 267 10.03 1.93 -15.01
C THR A 267 10.34 0.45 -15.24
N ASP A 268 11.07 -0.16 -14.31
CA ASP A 268 11.66 -1.49 -14.39
C ASP A 268 11.73 -2.10 -12.98
N GLY A 269 12.29 -3.31 -12.92
CA GLY A 269 12.49 -4.08 -11.69
C GLY A 269 13.79 -3.75 -10.94
N GLU A 270 14.53 -2.69 -11.31
CA GLU A 270 15.81 -2.37 -10.64
C GLU A 270 15.63 -2.24 -9.12
N ASP A 271 16.47 -2.91 -8.35
CA ASP A 271 16.49 -2.75 -6.88
C ASP A 271 17.11 -1.39 -6.52
N GLY A 272 16.44 -0.63 -5.67
CA GLY A 272 16.97 0.62 -5.15
C GLY A 272 15.90 1.53 -4.55
N MET A 273 16.33 2.76 -4.26
CA MET A 273 15.46 3.81 -3.76
C MET A 273 15.50 5.01 -4.71
N ARG A 274 14.32 5.49 -5.11
CA ARG A 274 14.18 6.73 -5.88
C ARG A 274 13.34 7.74 -5.10
N VAL A 275 13.81 8.98 -5.03
CA VAL A 275 13.08 10.11 -4.46
C VAL A 275 12.33 10.83 -5.57
N VAL A 276 11.01 10.95 -5.42
CA VAL A 276 10.10 11.52 -6.40
C VAL A 276 9.37 12.71 -5.79
N ASP A 277 9.31 13.82 -6.51
CA ASP A 277 8.56 15.02 -6.09
C ASP A 277 7.06 14.84 -6.34
N VAL A 278 6.26 15.02 -5.30
CA VAL A 278 4.79 14.92 -5.32
C VAL A 278 4.21 16.33 -5.17
N ASP A 279 3.67 16.88 -6.25
CA ASP A 279 3.02 18.19 -6.24
C ASP A 279 1.51 18.06 -5.98
N MET A 280 1.11 18.27 -4.73
CA MET A 280 -0.30 18.18 -4.31
C MET A 280 -1.17 19.29 -4.88
N ARG A 281 -0.59 20.37 -5.44
CA ARG A 281 -1.39 21.37 -6.17
C ARG A 281 -2.06 20.75 -7.39
N VAL A 282 -1.46 19.73 -7.99
CA VAL A 282 -2.04 18.99 -9.12
C VAL A 282 -3.36 18.33 -8.72
N VAL A 283 -3.42 17.73 -7.52
CA VAL A 283 -4.64 17.13 -6.97
C VAL A 283 -5.73 18.20 -6.77
N GLU A 284 -5.40 19.35 -6.19
CA GLU A 284 -6.35 20.45 -5.99
C GLU A 284 -6.84 21.06 -7.32
N ILE A 285 -5.95 21.22 -8.30
CA ILE A 285 -6.30 21.71 -9.64
C ILE A 285 -7.24 20.72 -10.33
N ALA A 286 -6.96 19.42 -10.25
CA ALA A 286 -7.80 18.38 -10.82
C ALA A 286 -9.20 18.42 -10.20
N GLU A 287 -9.31 18.48 -8.87
CA GLU A 287 -10.62 18.53 -8.22
C GLU A 287 -11.39 19.83 -8.53
N ARG A 288 -10.71 20.98 -8.65
CA ARG A 288 -11.35 22.23 -9.05
C ARG A 288 -11.98 22.16 -10.44
N ASN A 289 -11.34 21.47 -11.38
CA ASN A 289 -11.78 21.38 -12.77
C ASN A 289 -12.77 20.24 -13.02
N TYR A 290 -12.49 19.05 -12.47
CA TYR A 290 -13.29 17.85 -12.73
C TYR A 290 -14.39 17.63 -11.70
N GLN A 291 -14.25 18.16 -10.47
CA GLN A 291 -15.25 18.08 -9.40
C GLN A 291 -15.73 16.65 -9.09
N ILE A 292 -14.89 15.63 -9.33
CA ILE A 292 -15.28 14.23 -9.20
C ILE A 292 -15.71 13.94 -7.76
N ARG A 293 -14.95 14.37 -6.75
CA ARG A 293 -15.30 14.11 -5.35
C ARG A 293 -16.58 14.81 -4.95
N LYS A 294 -16.79 16.01 -5.46
CA LYS A 294 -18.06 16.74 -5.29
C LYS A 294 -19.23 15.97 -5.90
N ASP A 295 -19.08 15.42 -7.11
CA ASP A 295 -20.13 14.64 -7.76
C ASP A 295 -20.48 13.35 -7.00
N LEU A 296 -19.48 12.66 -6.48
CA LEU A 296 -19.68 11.47 -5.61
C LEU A 296 -20.45 11.79 -4.33
N GLY A 297 -20.31 13.02 -3.81
CA GLY A 297 -20.97 13.47 -2.59
C GLY A 297 -22.40 13.96 -2.82
N ARG A 298 -22.90 13.97 -4.07
CA ARG A 298 -24.26 14.42 -4.37
C ARG A 298 -25.29 13.38 -3.96
N VAL A 299 -26.44 13.85 -3.51
CA VAL A 299 -27.58 13.00 -3.10
C VAL A 299 -28.16 12.20 -4.27
N ASP A 300 -28.00 12.69 -5.50
CA ASP A 300 -28.46 12.04 -6.73
C ASP A 300 -27.40 11.12 -7.37
N TRP A 301 -26.28 10.84 -6.70
CA TRP A 301 -25.30 9.86 -7.18
C TRP A 301 -25.90 8.45 -7.20
N HIS A 302 -26.05 7.88 -8.39
CA HIS A 302 -26.89 6.70 -8.64
C HIS A 302 -26.15 5.36 -8.73
N TYR A 303 -24.80 5.36 -8.72
CA TYR A 303 -24.00 4.13 -8.80
C TYR A 303 -23.85 3.43 -7.43
N GLY A 304 -24.95 3.27 -6.69
CA GLY A 304 -24.96 2.57 -5.42
C GLY A 304 -24.64 1.08 -5.61
N TYR A 305 -23.48 0.63 -5.13
CA TYR A 305 -23.13 -0.79 -5.11
C TYR A 305 -23.84 -1.47 -3.93
N VAL A 306 -24.71 -2.45 -4.23
CA VAL A 306 -25.30 -3.32 -3.20
C VAL A 306 -24.61 -4.68 -3.29
N LYS A 307 -23.95 -5.08 -2.18
CA LYS A 307 -23.36 -6.42 -2.03
C LYS A 307 -24.48 -7.46 -2.23
N GLY A 308 -24.38 -8.28 -3.28
CA GLY A 308 -25.40 -9.29 -3.64
C GLY A 308 -26.25 -8.98 -4.87
N ALA A 309 -26.01 -7.85 -5.57
CA ALA A 309 -26.51 -7.70 -6.94
C ALA A 309 -25.90 -8.80 -7.82
N LYS A 310 -26.74 -9.56 -8.54
CA LYS A 310 -26.25 -10.55 -9.50
C LYS A 310 -25.54 -9.83 -10.64
N LEU A 311 -24.25 -10.13 -10.83
CA LEU A 311 -23.50 -9.81 -12.04
C LEU A 311 -23.90 -10.78 -13.16
#